data_AF-A0AAD5UKV9-F1
#
_entry.id   AF-A0AAD5UKV9-F1
#
_cell.length_a   1.000
_cell.length_b   1.000
_cell.length_c   1.000
_cell.angle_alpha   90.00
_cell.angle_beta   90.00
_cell.angle_gamma   90.00
#
_symmetry.space_group_name_H-M   'P 1'
#
loop_
_entity.id
_entity.type
_entity.pdbx_description
1 polymer ?
#
loop_
_entity_poly.entity_id
_entity_poly.type
_entity_poly.pdbx_seq_one_letter_code
_entity_poly.pdbx_strand_id
1 'polypeptide(L)'
;MSVFIALLVAAASASPVVGGDRDVHGCIPSAGYTWCESTQKCQRPWEEKCPVPGGDRDAHGCIPSAGYTWCESTQQCQRPWEQQCPVVVGGDSDSHGCKASAGYTWCESTQQCQRPWETQCPAVEKRNVGGDRDAHGCIPSAGYTWCESTQQCQRPWETQCPVVVGGDSDSHGCKASAGYTWCESTQQCQRPWEVKCDA
;
A
#
# COMPACT_ATOMS: atom_id res chain seq x y z
N MET A 1 -111.18 1.73 47.79
CA MET A 1 -110.09 2.65 48.17
C MET A 1 -109.03 1.80 48.85
N SER A 2 -107.89 1.52 48.20
CA SER A 2 -106.68 2.38 48.19
C SER A 2 -105.70 1.83 49.24
N VAL A 3 -104.42 1.52 49.02
CA VAL A 3 -103.49 1.64 47.88
C VAL A 3 -102.43 0.55 48.08
N PHE A 4 -102.08 -0.22 47.04
CA PHE A 4 -100.86 -1.03 47.02
C PHE A 4 -99.68 -0.11 46.68
N ILE A 5 -98.83 0.18 47.66
CA ILE A 5 -97.58 0.94 47.43
C ILE A 5 -96.57 -0.03 46.81
N ALA A 6 -96.47 0.01 45.48
CA ALA A 6 -95.37 -0.61 44.75
C ALA A 6 -94.10 0.22 44.98
N LEU A 7 -93.25 -0.23 45.90
CA LEU A 7 -91.93 0.36 46.11
C LEU A 7 -90.99 -0.12 45.00
N LEU A 8 -90.74 0.74 44.02
CA LEU A 8 -89.77 0.55 42.94
C LEU A 8 -88.35 0.48 43.50
N VAL A 9 -87.69 -0.67 43.38
CA VAL A 9 -86.24 -0.80 43.59
C VAL A 9 -85.54 -0.22 42.37
N ALA A 10 -84.90 0.94 42.53
CA ALA A 10 -84.05 1.54 41.52
C ALA A 10 -82.73 0.76 41.45
N ALA A 11 -82.52 0.01 40.36
CA ALA A 11 -81.22 -0.55 40.03
C ALA A 11 -80.29 0.59 39.59
N ALA A 12 -79.38 1.01 40.47
CA ALA A 12 -78.29 1.89 40.11
C ALA A 12 -77.35 1.13 39.16
N SER A 13 -77.40 1.45 37.86
CA SER A 13 -76.35 1.04 36.92
C SER A 13 -75.07 1.74 37.32
N ALA A 14 -74.17 1.00 37.99
CA ALA A 14 -72.80 1.44 38.22
C ALA A 14 -72.16 1.77 36.87
N SER A 15 -71.83 3.04 36.64
CA SER A 15 -71.01 3.44 35.51
C SER A 15 -69.75 2.57 35.51
N PRO A 16 -69.29 2.02 34.36
CA PRO A 16 -68.03 1.30 34.32
C PRO A 16 -66.95 2.23 34.87
N VAL A 17 -66.30 1.80 35.96
CA VAL A 17 -65.19 2.55 36.55
C VAL A 17 -64.07 2.59 35.52
N VAL A 18 -63.93 3.73 34.84
CA VAL A 18 -62.82 3.95 33.90
C VAL A 18 -61.53 4.07 34.72
N GLY A 19 -60.60 3.13 34.53
CA GLY A 19 -59.28 3.13 35.18
C GLY A 19 -59.17 2.29 36.47
N GLY A 20 -59.95 1.21 36.59
CA GLY A 20 -59.78 0.23 37.68
C GLY A 20 -58.55 -0.68 37.55
N ASP A 21 -57.91 -0.68 36.38
CA ASP A 21 -56.79 -1.55 35.99
C ASP A 21 -55.44 -0.80 35.91
N ARG A 22 -55.29 0.30 36.65
CA ARG A 22 -54.04 1.08 36.63
C ARG A 22 -52.83 0.24 37.07
N ASP A 23 -51.73 0.37 36.35
CA ASP A 23 -50.43 -0.21 36.71
C ASP A 23 -49.72 0.61 37.82
N VAL A 24 -48.50 0.18 38.18
CA VAL A 24 -47.66 0.83 39.21
C VAL A 24 -47.36 2.30 38.89
N HIS A 25 -47.39 2.67 37.61
CA HIS A 25 -47.14 4.03 37.12
C HIS A 25 -48.44 4.80 36.84
N GLY A 26 -49.61 4.22 37.17
CA GLY A 26 -50.92 4.83 36.96
C GLY A 26 -51.45 4.75 35.52
N CYS A 27 -50.81 4.00 34.63
CA CYS A 27 -51.24 3.78 33.26
C CYS A 27 -52.34 2.73 33.18
N ILE A 28 -53.25 2.83 32.21
CA ILE A 28 -54.39 1.93 32.03
C ILE A 28 -54.10 0.94 30.89
N PRO A 29 -53.64 -0.29 31.17
CA PRO A 29 -53.22 -1.24 30.14
C PRO A 29 -54.40 -1.68 29.25
N SER A 30 -55.61 -1.79 29.79
CA SER A 30 -56.80 -2.19 29.02
C SER A 30 -57.21 -1.15 27.98
N ALA A 31 -56.88 0.13 28.22
CA ALA A 31 -57.06 1.20 27.23
C ALA A 31 -55.86 1.31 26.26
N GLY A 32 -54.84 0.48 26.44
CA GLY A 32 -53.66 0.43 25.59
C GLY A 32 -52.54 1.37 26.01
N TYR A 33 -52.58 1.92 27.22
CA TYR A 33 -51.51 2.77 27.74
C TYR A 33 -50.42 1.91 28.39
N THR A 34 -49.18 2.19 28.00
CA THR A 34 -47.98 1.61 28.59
C THR A 34 -47.09 2.72 29.12
N TRP A 35 -46.46 2.48 30.27
CA TRP A 35 -45.48 3.42 30.81
C TRP A 35 -44.23 3.51 29.91
N CYS A 36 -43.83 4.73 29.58
CA CYS A 36 -42.59 5.02 28.88
C CYS A 36 -41.59 5.70 29.82
N GLU A 37 -40.47 5.02 30.09
CA GLU A 37 -39.46 5.49 31.05
C GLU A 37 -38.74 6.76 30.57
N SER A 38 -38.55 6.93 29.26
CA SER A 38 -37.83 8.09 28.71
C SER A 38 -38.63 9.38 28.74
N THR A 39 -39.95 9.30 28.60
CA THR A 39 -40.85 10.46 28.62
C THR A 39 -41.58 10.62 29.96
N GLN A 40 -41.46 9.65 30.86
CA GLN A 40 -42.13 9.56 32.16
C GLN A 40 -43.65 9.74 32.02
N LYS A 41 -44.24 9.12 30.98
CA LYS A 41 -45.67 9.26 30.63
C LYS A 41 -46.27 7.94 30.18
N CYS A 42 -47.58 7.81 30.40
CA CYS A 42 -48.38 6.74 29.82
C CYS A 42 -48.64 7.04 28.34
N GLN A 43 -48.14 6.20 27.44
CA GLN A 43 -48.25 6.38 25.99
C GLN A 43 -48.86 5.14 25.34
N ARG A 44 -49.52 5.32 24.18
CA ARG A 44 -50.00 4.21 23.35
C ARG A 44 -48.94 3.87 22.31
N PRO A 45 -48.31 2.69 22.33
CA PRO A 45 -47.16 2.38 21.47
C PRO A 45 -47.41 2.52 19.95
N TRP A 46 -48.67 2.45 19.52
CA TRP A 46 -49.07 2.60 18.12
C TRP A 46 -49.38 4.04 17.69
N GLU A 47 -49.59 4.96 18.63
CA GLU A 47 -49.73 6.40 18.34
C GLU A 47 -48.40 7.12 18.51
N GLU A 48 -47.67 6.79 19.57
CA GLU A 48 -46.39 7.38 19.91
C GLU A 48 -45.43 6.27 20.35
N LYS A 49 -44.32 6.11 19.63
CA LYS A 49 -43.27 5.16 20.03
C LYS A 49 -42.53 5.72 21.23
N CYS A 50 -42.39 4.93 22.29
CA CYS A 50 -41.53 5.27 23.41
C CYS A 50 -40.07 5.39 22.92
N PRO A 51 -39.45 6.58 22.98
CA PRO A 51 -38.06 6.75 22.58
C PRO A 51 -37.17 5.94 23.52
N VAL A 52 -36.32 5.06 23.01
CA VAL A 52 -35.31 4.40 23.85
C VAL A 52 -34.18 5.41 24.06
N PRO A 53 -33.79 5.76 25.30
CA PRO A 53 -32.61 6.59 25.53
C PRO A 53 -31.38 5.91 24.91
N GLY A 54 -30.76 6.55 23.91
CA GLY A 54 -29.67 5.97 23.13
C GLY A 54 -30.09 4.91 22.09
N GLY A 55 -31.35 4.92 21.64
CA GLY A 55 -31.83 4.05 20.56
C GLY A 55 -31.28 4.39 19.18
N ASP A 56 -30.63 5.54 19.03
CA ASP A 56 -30.02 6.06 17.81
C ASP A 56 -28.48 5.96 17.82
N ARG A 57 -27.92 5.06 18.64
CA ARG A 57 -26.47 4.82 18.65
C ARG A 57 -25.93 4.48 17.27
N ASP A 58 -24.86 5.15 16.85
CA ASP A 58 -24.13 4.85 15.63
C ASP A 58 -23.23 3.60 15.80
N ALA A 59 -22.47 3.26 14.76
CA ALA A 59 -21.54 2.13 14.77
C ALA A 59 -20.45 2.24 15.86
N HIS A 60 -20.14 3.46 16.31
CA HIS A 60 -19.17 3.75 17.34
C HIS A 60 -19.82 3.92 18.73
N GLY A 61 -21.14 3.72 18.84
CA GLY A 61 -21.90 3.85 20.09
C GLY A 61 -22.22 5.30 20.49
N CYS A 62 -21.98 6.28 19.61
CA CYS A 62 -22.31 7.68 19.85
C CYS A 62 -23.80 7.93 19.58
N ILE A 63 -24.42 8.87 20.31
CA ILE A 63 -25.84 9.22 20.23
C ILE A 63 -25.99 10.53 19.43
N PRO A 64 -26.30 10.49 18.12
CA PRO A 64 -26.34 11.69 17.28
C PRO A 64 -27.44 12.66 17.69
N SER A 65 -28.60 12.18 18.17
CA SER A 65 -29.70 13.04 18.64
C SER A 65 -29.33 13.88 19.87
N ALA A 66 -28.43 13.38 20.72
CA ALA A 66 -27.88 14.13 21.84
C ALA A 66 -26.71 15.05 21.43
N GLY A 67 -26.32 15.02 20.15
CA GLY A 67 -25.26 15.84 19.59
C GLY A 67 -23.87 15.25 19.68
N TYR A 68 -23.75 13.96 19.97
CA TYR A 68 -22.46 13.28 20.01
C TYR A 68 -22.07 12.78 18.63
N THR A 69 -20.85 13.11 18.24
CA THR A 69 -20.22 12.64 17.00
C THR A 69 -18.92 11.93 17.35
N TRP A 70 -18.63 10.83 16.67
CA TRP A 70 -17.37 10.11 16.81
C TRP A 70 -16.17 10.96 16.37
N CYS A 71 -15.14 11.03 17.22
CA CYS A 71 -13.87 11.68 16.91
C CYS A 71 -12.75 10.64 16.80
N GLU A 72 -12.27 10.39 15.58
CA GLU A 72 -11.28 9.36 15.28
C GLU A 72 -9.95 9.57 16.01
N SER A 73 -9.53 10.84 16.18
CA SER A 73 -8.25 11.17 16.81
C SER A 73 -8.19 10.89 18.31
N THR A 74 -9.34 10.88 18.97
CA THR A 74 -9.45 10.64 20.41
C THR A 74 -10.15 9.33 20.75
N GLN A 75 -10.71 8.66 19.73
CA GLN A 75 -11.50 7.43 19.86
C GLN A 75 -12.67 7.62 20.86
N GLN A 76 -13.34 8.78 20.80
CA GLN A 76 -14.38 9.17 21.75
C GLN A 76 -15.54 9.91 21.07
N CYS A 77 -16.73 9.77 21.65
CA CYS A 77 -17.91 10.54 21.26
C CYS A 77 -17.83 11.95 21.85
N GLN A 78 -17.79 12.97 21.00
CA GLN A 78 -17.63 14.37 21.41
C GLN A 78 -18.74 15.25 20.81
N ARG A 79 -19.05 16.36 21.49
CA ARG A 79 -19.97 17.38 20.98
C ARG A 79 -19.14 18.46 20.28
N PRO A 80 -19.25 18.64 18.95
CA PRO A 80 -18.37 19.53 18.19
C PRO A 80 -18.35 20.99 18.65
N TRP A 81 -19.42 21.44 19.32
CA TRP A 81 -19.55 22.81 19.85
C TRP A 81 -18.96 23.00 21.25
N GLU A 82 -18.70 21.93 22.00
CA GLU A 82 -18.00 22.01 23.30
C GLU A 82 -16.51 21.78 23.10
N GLN A 83 -16.17 20.78 22.28
CA GLN A 83 -14.80 20.39 22.02
C GLN A 83 -14.65 20.02 20.54
N GLN A 84 -13.72 20.70 19.87
CA GLN A 84 -13.36 20.36 18.51
C GLN A 84 -12.56 19.06 18.50
N CYS A 85 -12.86 18.19 17.55
CA CYS A 85 -12.06 16.99 17.32
C CYS A 85 -10.65 17.39 16.88
N PRO A 86 -9.58 17.05 17.63
CA PRO A 86 -8.23 17.43 17.27
C PRO A 86 -7.85 16.82 15.93
N VAL A 87 -7.32 17.62 15.01
CA VAL A 87 -6.72 17.11 13.77
C VAL A 87 -5.36 16.50 14.12
N VAL A 88 -5.20 15.20 13.91
CA VAL A 88 -3.88 14.56 14.05
C VAL A 88 -3.02 14.98 12.87
N VAL A 89 -2.12 15.92 13.10
CA VAL A 89 -1.08 16.27 12.13
C VAL A 89 -0.03 15.16 12.14
N GLY A 90 -0.06 14.25 11.16
CA GLY A 90 0.92 13.16 11.02
C GLY A 90 0.41 11.73 11.13
N GLY A 91 -0.90 11.49 10.98
CA GLY A 91 -1.40 10.13 10.78
C GLY A 91 -1.04 9.53 9.42
N ASP A 92 -0.46 10.33 8.53
CA ASP A 92 -0.11 10.02 7.15
C ASP A 92 1.40 9.85 6.95
N SER A 93 2.15 9.64 8.04
CA SER A 93 3.57 9.29 7.96
C SER A 93 3.74 7.97 7.21
N ASP A 94 4.59 7.97 6.18
CA ASP A 94 4.99 6.77 5.47
C ASP A 94 5.93 5.87 6.33
N SER A 95 6.41 4.75 5.75
CA SER A 95 7.35 3.84 6.42
C SER A 95 8.65 4.51 6.87
N HIS A 96 8.99 5.68 6.30
CA HIS A 96 10.17 6.48 6.63
C HIS A 96 9.84 7.67 7.54
N GLY A 97 8.59 7.76 8.02
CA GLY A 97 8.11 8.83 8.89
C GLY A 97 7.75 10.12 8.16
N CYS A 98 7.82 10.17 6.83
CA CYS A 98 7.55 11.38 6.06
C CYS A 98 6.06 11.65 5.93
N LYS A 99 5.65 12.88 6.24
CA LYS A 99 4.24 13.32 6.19
C LYS A 99 3.91 13.86 4.80
N ALA A 100 3.25 13.04 3.98
CA ALA A 100 2.85 13.42 2.62
C ALA A 100 1.94 14.65 2.59
N SER A 101 1.06 14.81 3.58
CA SER A 101 0.12 15.94 3.72
C SER A 101 0.82 17.27 3.98
N ALA A 102 2.01 17.25 4.60
CA ALA A 102 2.86 18.42 4.75
C ALA A 102 3.80 18.62 3.55
N GLY A 103 3.70 17.75 2.54
CA GLY A 103 4.47 17.83 1.31
C GLY A 103 5.83 17.16 1.35
N TYR A 104 6.12 16.39 2.40
CA TYR A 104 7.38 15.67 2.52
C TYR A 104 7.33 14.37 1.74
N THR A 105 8.42 14.09 1.03
CA THR A 105 8.68 12.85 0.31
C THR A 105 10.03 12.30 0.77
N TRP A 106 10.10 10.99 1.00
CA TRP A 106 11.35 10.34 1.35
C TRP A 106 12.37 10.44 0.21
N CYS A 107 13.59 10.85 0.55
CA CYS A 107 14.70 10.96 -0.36
C CYS A 107 15.76 9.90 -0.06
N GLU A 108 15.90 8.92 -0.96
CA GLU A 108 16.81 7.79 -0.74
C GLU A 108 18.29 8.22 -0.72
N SER A 109 18.65 9.20 -1.55
CA SER A 109 20.03 9.67 -1.67
C SER A 109 20.53 10.42 -0.43
N THR A 110 19.64 11.04 0.34
CA THR A 110 19.99 11.78 1.57
C THR A 110 19.47 11.12 2.84
N GLN A 111 18.67 10.06 2.73
CA GLN A 111 17.94 9.43 3.82
C GLN A 111 17.14 10.42 4.68
N GLN A 112 16.44 11.35 4.04
CA GLN A 112 15.68 12.41 4.73
C GLN A 112 14.35 12.70 4.03
N CYS A 113 13.38 13.17 4.80
CA CYS A 113 12.11 13.68 4.29
C CYS A 113 12.31 15.09 3.73
N GLN A 114 12.10 15.27 2.42
CA GLN A 114 12.33 16.53 1.72
C GLN A 114 11.07 16.99 1.00
N ARG A 115 10.92 18.30 0.80
CA ARG A 115 9.84 18.86 -0.02
C ARG A 115 10.37 19.06 -1.44
N PRO A 116 9.85 18.32 -2.46
CA PRO A 116 10.42 18.34 -3.81
C PRO A 116 10.50 19.72 -4.47
N TRP A 117 9.64 20.67 -4.04
CA TRP A 117 9.60 22.04 -4.55
C TRP A 117 10.54 23.01 -3.83
N GLU A 118 11.07 22.67 -2.65
CA GLU A 118 12.08 23.48 -1.95
C GLU A 118 13.48 22.92 -2.19
N THR A 119 13.61 21.60 -2.17
CA THR A 119 14.88 20.92 -2.35
C THR A 119 14.62 19.68 -3.19
N GLN A 120 15.26 19.63 -4.36
CA GLN A 120 15.16 18.46 -5.22
C GLN A 120 15.99 17.32 -4.62
N CYS A 121 15.42 16.13 -4.62
CA CYS A 121 16.18 14.92 -4.36
C CYS A 121 17.29 14.80 -5.40
N PRO A 122 18.57 14.77 -5.00
CA PRO A 122 19.64 14.54 -5.95
C PRO A 122 19.41 13.17 -6.58
N ALA A 123 19.25 13.17 -7.90
CA ALA A 123 19.22 11.93 -8.66
C ALA A 123 20.52 11.18 -8.37
N VAL A 124 20.41 9.90 -8.03
CA VAL A 124 21.59 9.03 -7.91
C VAL A 124 22.37 9.18 -9.21
N GLU A 125 23.55 9.79 -9.13
CA GLU A 125 24.35 10.05 -10.32
C GLU A 125 24.48 8.75 -11.10
N LYS A 126 24.18 8.83 -12.40
CA LYS A 126 24.24 7.71 -13.33
C LYS A 126 25.46 6.87 -13.00
N ARG A 127 25.25 5.59 -12.68
CA ARG A 127 26.32 4.59 -12.64
C ARG A 127 27.20 4.82 -13.87
N ASN A 128 28.47 5.13 -13.63
CA ASN A 128 29.45 5.27 -14.68
C ASN A 128 29.35 4.04 -15.59
N VAL A 129 29.02 4.25 -16.86
CA VAL A 129 29.02 3.19 -17.87
C VAL A 129 30.47 2.71 -17.99
N GLY A 130 30.72 1.41 -17.76
CA GLY A 130 32.06 0.80 -17.84
C GLY A 130 32.76 0.56 -16.49
N GLY A 131 32.03 0.18 -15.44
CA GLY A 131 32.63 -0.28 -14.17
C GLY A 131 33.28 -1.68 -14.26
N ASP A 132 33.04 -2.40 -15.35
CA ASP A 132 33.45 -3.78 -15.62
C ASP A 132 34.54 -3.88 -16.69
N ARG A 133 35.33 -2.83 -16.91
CA ARG A 133 36.42 -2.86 -17.90
C ARG A 133 37.41 -4.00 -17.62
N ASP A 134 37.78 -4.74 -18.66
CA ASP A 134 38.84 -5.74 -18.61
C ASP A 134 40.25 -5.11 -18.62
N ALA A 135 41.30 -5.94 -18.64
CA ALA A 135 42.69 -5.49 -18.66
C ALA A 135 43.05 -4.63 -19.89
N HIS A 136 42.28 -4.75 -20.97
CA HIS A 136 42.46 -3.99 -22.21
C HIS A 136 41.48 -2.80 -22.30
N GLY A 137 40.71 -2.53 -21.24
CA GLY A 137 39.76 -1.43 -21.18
C GLY A 137 38.43 -1.70 -21.91
N CYS A 138 38.19 -2.92 -22.38
CA CYS A 138 36.94 -3.31 -23.03
C CYS A 138 35.86 -3.59 -21.99
N ILE A 139 34.59 -3.32 -22.31
CA ILE A 139 33.44 -3.50 -21.41
C ILE A 139 32.72 -4.82 -21.77
N PRO A 140 32.96 -5.93 -21.04
CA PRO A 140 32.41 -7.24 -21.38
C PRO A 140 30.89 -7.27 -21.28
N SER A 141 30.29 -6.57 -20.30
CA SER A 141 28.82 -6.54 -20.13
C SER A 141 28.10 -5.83 -21.28
N ALA A 142 28.79 -4.93 -21.99
CA ALA A 142 28.28 -4.29 -23.20
C ALA A 142 28.61 -5.12 -24.47
N GLY A 143 29.27 -6.27 -24.32
CA GLY A 143 29.58 -7.18 -25.41
C GLY A 143 30.89 -6.90 -26.14
N TYR A 144 31.73 -6.01 -25.62
CA TYR A 144 33.03 -5.72 -26.22
C TYR A 144 34.05 -6.77 -25.80
N THR A 145 34.80 -7.28 -26.77
CA THR A 145 35.91 -8.20 -26.57
C THR A 145 37.14 -7.62 -27.24
N TRP A 146 38.30 -7.75 -26.59
CA TRP A 146 39.57 -7.33 -27.16
C TRP A 146 39.93 -8.20 -28.38
N CYS A 147 40.34 -7.55 -29.47
CA CYS A 147 40.85 -8.21 -30.66
C CYS A 147 42.32 -7.85 -30.86
N GLU A 148 43.20 -8.84 -30.76
CA GLU A 148 44.64 -8.66 -30.82
C GLU A 148 45.12 -8.16 -32.18
N SER A 149 44.46 -8.58 -33.27
CA SER A 149 44.84 -8.21 -34.63
C SER A 149 44.59 -6.74 -34.95
N THR A 150 43.58 -6.12 -34.33
CA THR A 150 43.20 -4.72 -34.57
C THR A 150 43.55 -3.80 -33.40
N GLN A 151 43.99 -4.37 -32.27
CA GLN A 151 44.22 -3.67 -31.01
C GLN A 151 43.03 -2.80 -30.57
N GLN A 152 41.82 -3.33 -30.79
CA GLN A 152 40.58 -2.60 -30.53
C GLN A 152 39.53 -3.51 -29.87
N CYS A 153 38.70 -2.89 -29.03
CA CYS A 153 37.53 -3.52 -28.46
C CYS A 153 36.41 -3.59 -29.51
N GLN A 154 35.97 -4.80 -29.83
CA GLN A 154 34.97 -5.02 -30.87
C GLN A 154 33.94 -6.06 -30.44
N ARG A 155 32.76 -6.00 -31.06
CA ARG A 155 31.64 -6.91 -30.78
C ARG A 155 31.70 -8.05 -31.78
N PRO A 156 31.89 -9.32 -31.34
CA PRO A 156 32.08 -10.45 -32.24
C PRO A 156 30.93 -10.68 -33.25
N TRP A 157 29.73 -10.18 -32.95
CA TRP A 157 28.56 -10.31 -33.83
C TRP A 157 28.36 -9.16 -34.81
N GLU A 158 29.08 -8.04 -34.66
CA GLU A 158 29.06 -6.93 -35.62
C GLU A 158 30.30 -6.96 -36.51
N THR A 159 31.47 -7.16 -35.90
CA THR A 159 32.75 -7.19 -36.59
C THR A 159 33.53 -8.41 -36.14
N GLN A 160 33.82 -9.31 -37.08
CA GLN A 160 34.67 -10.48 -36.82
C GLN A 160 36.11 -10.02 -36.55
N CYS A 161 36.79 -10.63 -35.57
CA CYS A 161 38.22 -10.42 -35.37
C CYS A 161 38.99 -11.04 -36.53
N PRO A 162 39.71 -10.25 -37.35
CA PRO A 162 40.51 -10.79 -38.43
C PRO A 162 41.56 -11.76 -37.88
N VAL A 163 41.57 -12.99 -38.39
CA VAL A 163 42.65 -13.93 -38.08
C VAL A 163 43.89 -13.45 -38.84
N VAL A 164 44.97 -13.11 -38.14
CA VAL A 164 46.25 -12.78 -38.78
C VAL A 164 46.82 -14.06 -39.38
N VAL A 165 46.71 -14.20 -40.71
CA VAL A 165 47.30 -15.33 -41.44
C VAL A 165 48.82 -15.15 -41.45
N GLY A 166 49.52 -15.96 -40.68
CA GLY A 166 50.98 -15.96 -40.59
C GLY A 166 51.58 -15.13 -39.45
N GLY A 167 50.83 -14.92 -38.37
CA GLY A 167 51.37 -14.39 -37.10
C GLY A 167 52.08 -15.44 -36.24
N ASP A 168 52.14 -16.68 -36.71
CA ASP A 168 52.72 -17.86 -36.04
C ASP A 168 54.13 -18.20 -36.54
N SER A 169 54.84 -17.21 -37.09
CA SER A 169 56.23 -17.37 -37.47
C SER A 169 57.08 -17.72 -36.24
N ASP A 170 57.86 -18.80 -36.34
CA ASP A 170 58.87 -19.13 -35.33
C ASP A 170 60.03 -18.12 -35.34
N SER A 171 61.04 -18.32 -34.48
CA SER A 171 62.23 -17.45 -34.40
C SER A 171 63.02 -17.34 -35.72
N HIS A 172 62.80 -18.26 -36.66
CA HIS A 172 63.42 -18.28 -37.98
C HIS A 172 62.47 -17.79 -39.09
N GLY A 173 61.27 -17.30 -38.74
CA GLY A 173 60.29 -16.79 -39.69
C GLY A 173 59.43 -17.87 -40.35
N CYS A 174 59.53 -19.13 -39.92
CA CYS A 174 58.78 -20.22 -40.52
C CYS A 174 57.36 -20.29 -39.96
N LYS A 175 56.37 -20.34 -40.85
CA LYS A 175 54.95 -20.40 -40.49
C LYS A 175 54.50 -21.84 -40.30
N ALA A 176 54.37 -22.28 -39.05
CA ALA A 176 53.94 -23.62 -38.70
C ALA A 176 52.54 -23.97 -39.26
N SER A 177 51.63 -22.99 -39.30
CA SER A 177 50.27 -23.13 -39.84
C SER A 177 50.24 -23.38 -41.34
N ALA A 178 51.27 -22.95 -42.07
CA ALA A 178 51.44 -23.27 -43.48
C ALA A 178 52.25 -24.57 -43.70
N GLY A 179 52.59 -25.28 -42.62
CA GLY A 179 53.30 -26.55 -42.64
C GLY A 179 54.81 -26.44 -42.81
N TYR A 180 55.38 -25.24 -42.62
CA TYR A 180 56.82 -25.02 -42.69
C TYR A 180 57.47 -25.27 -41.34
N THR A 181 58.63 -25.91 -41.37
CA THR A 181 59.50 -26.12 -40.21
C THR A 181 60.92 -25.68 -40.58
N TRP A 182 61.62 -25.04 -39.66
CA TRP A 182 63.01 -24.66 -39.86
C TRP A 182 63.91 -25.89 -39.98
N CYS A 183 64.74 -25.93 -41.02
CA CYS A 183 65.76 -26.94 -41.21
C CYS A 183 67.16 -26.33 -41.05
N GLU A 184 67.91 -26.80 -40.05
CA GLU A 184 69.23 -26.25 -39.69
C GLU A 184 70.29 -26.54 -40.76
N SER A 185 70.25 -27.73 -41.38
CA SER A 185 71.24 -28.14 -42.40
C SER A 185 71.12 -27.32 -43.68
N THR A 186 69.92 -26.81 -44.00
CA THR A 186 69.68 -25.99 -45.20
C THR A 186 69.46 -24.51 -44.91
N GLN A 187 69.39 -24.12 -43.62
CA GLN A 187 69.04 -22.77 -43.16
C GLN A 187 67.78 -22.19 -43.85
N GLN A 188 66.75 -23.01 -44.03
CA GLN A 188 65.53 -22.63 -44.76
C GLN A 188 64.29 -23.28 -44.14
N CYS A 189 63.15 -22.61 -44.30
CA CYS A 189 61.83 -23.13 -43.93
C CYS A 189 61.35 -24.16 -44.97
N GLN A 190 61.20 -25.41 -44.55
CA GLN A 190 60.85 -26.51 -45.45
C GLN A 190 59.66 -27.32 -44.90
N ARG A 191 58.95 -28.01 -45.80
CA ARG A 191 57.85 -28.91 -45.42
C ARG A 191 58.43 -30.32 -45.23
N PRO A 192 58.40 -30.90 -44.01
CA PRO A 192 59.07 -32.18 -43.70
C PRO A 192 58.63 -33.38 -44.56
N TRP A 193 57.43 -33.31 -45.16
CA TRP A 193 56.89 -34.35 -46.03
C TRP A 193 57.24 -34.17 -47.52
N GLU A 194 57.76 -33.02 -47.93
CA GLU A 194 58.22 -32.77 -49.30
C GLU A 194 59.74 -32.88 -49.40
N VAL A 195 60.44 -32.33 -48.41
CA VAL A 195 61.89 -32.31 -48.34
C VAL A 195 62.30 -32.84 -46.98
N LYS A 196 63.13 -33.89 -46.98
CA LYS A 196 63.71 -34.39 -45.74
C LYS A 196 64.78 -33.42 -45.28
N CYS A 197 64.64 -32.92 -44.05
CA CYS A 197 65.71 -32.24 -43.36
C CYS A 197 66.68 -33.31 -42.84
N ASP A 198 67.60 -33.74 -43.69
CA ASP A 198 68.67 -34.66 -43.29
C ASP A 198 69.74 -33.86 -42.53
N ALA A 199 70.18 -34.42 -41.40
CA ALA A 199 71.13 -33.81 -40.47
C ALA A 199 72.59 -33.93 -40.92
#